data_AF-A0A5D0QLP8-F1
#
_entry.id   AF-A0A5D0QLP8-F1
#
_cell.length_a   1.000
_cell.length_b   1.000
_cell.length_c   1.000
_cell.angle_alpha   90.00
_cell.angle_beta   90.00
_cell.angle_gamma   90.00
#
_symmetry.space_group_name_H-M   'P 1'
#
loop_
_entity.id
_entity.type
_entity.pdbx_description
1 polymer ?
#
loop_
_entity_poly.entity_id
_entity_poly.type
_entity_poly.pdbx_seq_one_letter_code
_entity_poly.pdbx_strand_id
1 'polypeptide(L)'
;MALITDTPYGRNAVDALSAAVALERDFPGWLAATLATVAASQPHGSYDLTAGRPGSWEADLVRRLLAGTVGEDDEYLGMYREGGSDDE
;
A
#
# COMPACT_ATOMS: atom_id res chain seq x y z
N MET A 1 -0.92 -2.32 -27.55
CA MET A 1 -1.54 -2.48 -26.23
C MET A 1 -0.56 -1.90 -25.22
N ALA A 2 -0.86 -0.76 -24.62
CA ALA A 2 0.02 -0.14 -23.62
C ALA A 2 -0.14 -0.89 -22.28
N LEU A 3 0.96 -1.14 -21.57
CA LEU A 3 0.91 -1.70 -20.22
C LEU A 3 0.33 -0.64 -19.27
N ILE A 4 -0.39 -1.06 -18.23
CA ILE A 4 -0.91 -0.17 -17.17
C ILE A 4 0.23 0.66 -16.54
N THR A 5 1.46 0.13 -16.60
CA THR A 5 2.68 0.75 -16.10
C THR A 5 3.31 1.78 -17.04
N ASP A 6 2.78 2.00 -18.26
CA ASP A 6 3.35 2.97 -19.23
C ASP A 6 3.12 4.45 -18.84
N THR A 7 2.30 4.68 -17.82
CA THR A 7 2.12 5.98 -17.20
C THR A 7 3.40 6.43 -16.44
N PRO A 8 3.63 7.74 -16.23
CA PRO A 8 4.77 8.21 -15.44
C PRO A 8 4.79 7.61 -14.03
N TYR A 9 3.63 7.54 -13.37
CA TYR A 9 3.50 6.92 -12.04
C TYR A 9 3.77 5.41 -12.08
N GLY A 10 3.34 4.72 -13.14
CA GLY A 10 3.60 3.31 -13.35
C GLY A 10 5.09 2.99 -13.53
N ARG A 11 5.83 3.81 -14.28
CA ARG A 11 7.29 3.69 -14.42
C ARG A 11 8.01 3.94 -13.11
N ASN A 12 7.65 5.02 -12.40
CA ASN A 12 8.24 5.32 -11.10
C ASN A 12 8.02 4.19 -10.08
N ALA A 13 6.84 3.56 -10.10
CA ALA A 13 6.54 2.41 -9.25
C ALA A 13 7.40 1.18 -9.59
N VAL A 14 7.58 0.87 -10.88
CA VAL A 14 8.45 -0.23 -11.33
C VAL A 14 9.90 0.00 -10.91
N ASP A 15 10.41 1.23 -11.03
CA ASP A 15 11.77 1.57 -10.63
C ASP A 15 11.96 1.42 -9.12
N ALA A 16 11.02 1.95 -8.31
CA ALA A 16 11.05 1.84 -6.86
C ALA A 16 10.99 0.38 -6.38
N LEU A 17 10.10 -0.43 -6.97
CA LEU A 17 9.98 -1.85 -6.65
C LEU A 17 11.24 -2.62 -7.07
N SER A 18 11.83 -2.32 -8.21
CA SER A 18 13.08 -2.94 -8.67
C SER A 18 14.24 -2.65 -7.72
N ALA A 19 14.33 -1.41 -7.24
CA ALA A 19 15.33 -1.03 -6.23
C ALA A 19 15.08 -1.74 -4.89
N ALA A 20 13.83 -1.80 -4.43
CA ALA A 20 13.46 -2.48 -3.18
C ALA A 20 13.77 -3.99 -3.23
N VAL A 21 13.49 -4.67 -4.34
CA VAL A 21 13.86 -6.09 -4.52
C VAL A 21 15.37 -6.31 -4.37
N ALA A 22 16.19 -5.35 -4.80
CA ALA A 22 17.64 -5.47 -4.74
C ALA A 22 18.24 -5.12 -3.36
N LEU A 23 17.58 -4.23 -2.60
CA LEU A 23 18.16 -3.59 -1.43
C LEU A 23 17.46 -3.93 -0.11
N GLU A 24 16.15 -4.21 -0.15
CA GLU A 24 15.36 -4.47 1.05
C GLU A 24 15.42 -5.94 1.45
N ARG A 25 15.76 -6.19 2.71
CA ARG A 25 15.90 -7.55 3.24
C ARG A 25 14.55 -8.17 3.57
N ASP A 26 13.61 -7.35 4.05
CA ASP A 26 12.22 -7.73 4.30
C ASP A 26 11.29 -7.05 3.30
N PHE A 27 11.42 -7.43 2.03
CA PHE A 27 10.61 -6.86 0.96
C PHE A 27 9.09 -7.03 1.22
N PRO A 28 8.58 -8.18 1.69
CA PRO A 28 7.15 -8.31 1.99
C PRO A 28 6.69 -7.36 3.09
N GLY A 29 7.43 -7.24 4.20
CA GLY A 29 7.10 -6.30 5.27
C GLY A 29 7.17 -4.84 4.83
N TRP A 30 8.19 -4.49 4.06
CA TRP A 30 8.33 -3.15 3.47
C TRP A 30 7.18 -2.81 2.52
N LEU A 31 6.80 -3.74 1.64
CA LEU A 31 5.69 -3.53 0.70
C LEU A 31 4.38 -3.34 1.44
N ALA A 32 4.13 -4.16 2.46
CA ALA A 32 2.93 -4.08 3.28
C ALA A 32 2.85 -2.75 4.04
N ALA A 33 3.94 -2.32 4.68
CA ALA A 33 4.04 -1.03 5.36
C ALA A 33 3.87 0.15 4.39
N THR A 34 4.46 0.09 3.20
CA THR A 34 4.31 1.12 2.16
C THR A 34 2.85 1.27 1.72
N LEU A 35 2.16 0.15 1.48
CA LEU A 35 0.73 0.16 1.16
C LEU A 35 -0.11 0.69 2.32
N ALA A 36 0.24 0.33 3.56
CA ALA A 36 -0.42 0.85 4.76
C ALA A 36 -0.25 2.37 4.89
N THR A 37 0.94 2.91 4.63
CA THR A 37 1.16 4.37 4.61
C THR A 37 0.32 5.06 3.52
N VAL A 38 0.23 4.48 2.32
CA VAL A 38 -0.66 5.01 1.28
C VAL A 38 -2.11 4.98 1.74
N ALA A 39 -2.58 3.85 2.27
CA ALA A 39 -3.94 3.71 2.81
C ALA A 39 -4.23 4.72 3.93
N ALA A 40 -3.27 4.97 4.84
CA ALA A 40 -3.42 5.90 5.96
C ALA A 40 -3.62 7.37 5.52
N SER A 41 -3.20 7.69 4.30
CA SER A 41 -3.40 8.99 3.65
C SER A 41 -4.74 9.12 2.91
N GLN A 42 -5.50 8.03 2.76
CA GLN A 42 -6.77 8.04 2.04
C GLN A 42 -7.96 8.33 2.99
N PRO A 43 -9.03 8.99 2.49
CA PRO A 43 -10.22 9.29 3.30
C PRO A 43 -10.91 8.07 3.91
N HIS A 44 -10.91 6.93 3.20
CA HIS A 44 -11.53 5.67 3.65
C HIS A 44 -10.50 4.56 3.93
N GLY A 45 -9.24 4.91 4.16
CA GLY A 45 -8.22 3.93 4.55
C GLY A 45 -7.91 2.90 3.47
N SER A 46 -7.80 1.64 3.85
CA SER A 46 -7.47 0.53 2.94
C SER A 46 -8.53 0.26 1.88
N TYR A 47 -9.79 0.63 2.14
CA TYR A 47 -10.90 0.46 1.20
C TYR A 47 -10.67 1.21 -0.12
N ASP A 48 -10.08 2.41 -0.06
CA ASP A 48 -9.85 3.24 -1.25
C ASP A 48 -8.85 2.58 -2.23
N LEU A 49 -7.94 1.73 -1.74
CA LEU A 49 -6.95 1.02 -2.58
C LEU A 49 -7.59 -0.11 -3.41
N THR A 50 -8.77 -0.58 -3.04
CA THR A 50 -9.46 -1.70 -3.70
C THR A 50 -10.73 -1.30 -4.45
N ALA A 51 -11.21 -0.06 -4.21
CA ALA A 51 -12.46 0.47 -4.76
C ALA A 51 -12.53 0.52 -6.30
N GLY A 52 -11.38 0.55 -6.99
CA GLY A 52 -11.33 0.57 -8.45
C GLY A 52 -11.75 -0.75 -9.11
N ARG A 53 -11.67 -1.88 -8.39
CA ARG A 53 -12.05 -3.20 -8.91
C ARG A 53 -12.52 -4.17 -7.81
N PRO A 54 -13.63 -3.85 -7.12
CA PRO A 54 -14.12 -4.64 -5.99
C PRO A 54 -14.45 -6.07 -6.43
N GLY A 55 -14.13 -7.04 -5.56
CA GLY A 55 -14.37 -8.47 -5.81
C GLY A 55 -13.38 -9.14 -6.78
N SER A 56 -12.39 -8.40 -7.31
CA SER A 56 -11.28 -9.02 -8.03
C SER A 56 -10.34 -9.77 -7.09
N TRP A 57 -9.65 -10.79 -7.62
CA TRP A 57 -8.67 -11.52 -6.83
C TRP A 57 -7.47 -10.63 -6.43
N GLU A 58 -7.09 -9.67 -7.29
CA GLU A 58 -6.07 -8.69 -6.94
C GLU A 58 -6.50 -7.82 -5.75
N ALA A 59 -7.74 -7.33 -5.77
CA ALA A 59 -8.30 -6.55 -4.66
C ALA A 59 -8.36 -7.38 -3.35
N ASP A 60 -8.75 -8.66 -3.42
CA ASP A 60 -8.75 -9.55 -2.24
C ASP A 60 -7.34 -9.74 -1.67
N LEU A 61 -6.33 -9.93 -2.51
CA LEU A 61 -4.94 -10.08 -2.06
C LEU A 61 -4.41 -8.79 -1.42
N VAL A 62 -4.69 -7.63 -2.01
CA VAL A 62 -4.32 -6.34 -1.43
C VAL A 62 -5.01 -6.14 -0.07
N ARG A 63 -6.30 -6.44 0.02
CA ARG A 63 -7.06 -6.38 1.28
C ARG A 63 -6.45 -7.30 2.34
N ARG A 64 -6.12 -8.54 1.99
CA ARG A 64 -5.54 -9.52 2.93
C ARG A 64 -4.14 -9.15 3.39
N LEU A 65 -3.32 -8.58 2.51
CA LEU A 65 -2.00 -8.08 2.87
C LEU A 65 -2.11 -6.91 3.86
N LEU A 66 -2.99 -5.95 3.59
CA LEU A 66 -3.25 -4.82 4.48
C LEU A 66 -3.85 -5.30 5.80
N ALA A 67 -4.84 -6.18 5.78
CA ALA A 67 -5.46 -6.73 7.00
C ALA A 67 -4.43 -7.43 7.92
N GLY A 68 -3.47 -8.16 7.34
CA GLY A 68 -2.38 -8.76 8.11
C GLY A 68 -1.39 -7.76 8.73
N THR A 69 -1.45 -6.49 8.32
CA THR A 69 -0.53 -5.41 8.73
C THR A 69 -1.21 -4.37 9.63
N VAL A 70 -2.40 -3.92 9.24
CA VAL A 70 -3.15 -2.85 9.92
C VAL A 70 -4.42 -3.34 10.62
N GLY A 71 -4.70 -4.64 10.61
CA GLY A 71 -5.94 -5.22 11.14
C GLY A 71 -7.07 -5.26 10.10
N GLU A 72 -8.07 -6.11 10.32
CA GLU A 72 -9.14 -6.38 9.33
C GLU A 72 -9.99 -5.14 9.02
N ASP A 73 -10.09 -4.21 9.98
CA ASP A 73 -10.89 -2.98 9.89
C ASP A 73 -10.02 -1.72 10.07
N ASP A 74 -8.73 -1.79 9.67
CA ASP A 74 -7.76 -0.68 9.75
C ASP A 74 -7.46 -0.20 11.20
N GLU A 75 -7.63 -1.07 12.21
CA GLU A 75 -7.47 -0.74 13.63
C GLU A 75 -6.10 -0.16 13.99
N TYR A 76 -5.06 -0.58 13.27
CA TYR A 76 -3.70 -0.10 13.41
C TYR A 76 -3.27 0.82 12.27
N LEU A 77 -4.16 1.25 11.36
CA LEU A 77 -3.76 2.11 10.24
C LEU A 77 -3.20 3.47 10.71
N GLY A 78 -3.61 3.93 11.89
CA GLY A 78 -3.12 5.16 12.50
C GLY A 78 -1.60 5.23 12.71
N MET A 79 -0.91 4.08 12.93
CA MET A 79 0.55 4.08 13.10
C MET A 79 1.33 4.36 11.81
N TYR A 80 0.66 4.34 10.65
CA TYR A 80 1.30 4.54 9.35
C TYR A 80 1.06 5.93 8.74
N ARG A 81 0.44 6.86 9.46
CA ARG A 81 0.33 8.26 9.02
C ARG A 81 1.70 8.94 9.16
N GLU A 82 2.25 9.43 8.06
CA GLU A 82 3.42 10.31 8.12
C GLU A 82 3.05 11.61 8.84
N GLY A 83 3.72 11.91 9.96
CA GLY A 83 3.57 13.18 10.68
C GLY A 83 2.58 13.21 11.85
N GLY A 84 2.37 12.11 12.57
CA GLY A 84 1.86 12.20 13.94
C GLY A 84 2.94 12.78 14.85
N SER A 85 3.06 14.11 14.92
CA SER A 85 3.78 14.74 16.02
C SER A 85 3.07 14.37 17.32
N ASP A 86 3.84 13.83 18.26
CA ASP A 86 3.56 13.96 19.68
C ASP A 86 3.57 15.46 20.02
N ASP A 87 2.47 16.16 19.77
CA ASP A 87 2.22 17.48 20.35
C ASP A 87 1.35 17.27 21.60
N GLU A 88 2.02 17.12 22.73
CA GLU A 88 1.50 17.30 24.09
C GLU A 88 1.82 18.71 24.60
#